data_AF-A0A131ZAG1-F1
#
_entry.id   AF-A0A131ZAG1-F1
#
_cell.length_a   1.000
_cell.length_b   1.000
_cell.length_c   1.000
_cell.angle_alpha   90.00
_cell.angle_beta   90.00
_cell.angle_gamma   90.00
#
_symmetry.space_group_name_H-M   'P 1'
#
loop_
_entity.id
_entity.type
_entity.pdbx_description
1 polymer ?
#
loop_
_entity_poly.entity_id
_entity_poly.type
_entity_poly.pdbx_seq_one_letter_code
_entity_poly.pdbx_strand_id
1 'polypeptide(L)'
;FGDYFDHLLSWYEHRDDANVLFVTYEQLKKDVRAWVLKIADFIGEEYGQKLRDDSGRLENVLTNISIKSMRECVNESMQTSIDVLQTAFGGKVPKWVELLKVAVGAEACEKPMSGDFVRKGVVGDWRNHFSEDQVKRLQKRIEEKTRGSNVMDLWKDVDIPH
;
A
#
# COMPACT_ATOMS: atom_id res chain seq x y z
N PHE A 1 2.93 15.82 1.04
CA PHE A 1 3.69 14.59 1.33
C PHE A 1 5.18 14.89 1.16
N GLY A 2 6.01 14.52 2.14
CA GLY A 2 7.46 14.81 2.19
C GLY A 2 8.34 13.79 1.44
N ASP A 3 9.65 13.82 1.68
CA ASP A 3 10.60 12.83 1.10
C ASP A 3 10.30 11.42 1.66
N TYR A 4 10.26 10.43 0.76
CA TYR A 4 9.90 9.05 1.10
C TYR A 4 10.79 8.45 2.18
N PHE A 5 12.11 8.69 2.10
CA PHE A 5 13.06 8.09 3.03
C PHE A 5 12.94 8.70 4.42
N ASP A 6 12.64 10.00 4.50
CA ASP A 6 12.44 10.68 5.78
C ASP A 6 11.20 10.10 6.51
N HIS A 7 10.13 9.77 5.77
CA HIS A 7 8.97 9.08 6.33
C HIS A 7 9.27 7.61 6.68
N LEU A 8 10.02 6.91 5.85
CA LEU A 8 10.37 5.51 6.10
C LEU A 8 11.23 5.38 7.37
N LEU A 9 12.28 6.18 7.46
CA LEU A 9 13.26 6.13 8.55
C LEU A 9 12.65 6.53 9.89
N SER A 10 11.81 7.55 9.91
CA SER A 10 11.16 7.99 11.16
C SER A 10 10.32 6.88 11.79
N TRP A 11 9.62 6.07 10.99
CA TRP A 11 8.89 4.90 11.48
C TRP A 11 9.76 3.68 11.70
N TYR A 12 10.87 3.55 10.97
CA TYR A 12 11.78 2.42 11.12
C TYR A 12 12.44 2.37 12.51
N GLU A 13 12.63 3.52 13.15
CA GLU A 13 13.11 3.59 14.54
C GLU A 13 12.12 2.97 15.54
N HIS A 14 10.83 2.99 15.23
CA HIS A 14 9.74 2.47 16.06
C HIS A 14 9.35 1.03 15.74
N ARG A 15 10.04 0.36 14.81
CA ARG A 15 9.64 -0.97 14.30
C ARG A 15 9.58 -2.07 15.38
N ASP A 16 10.29 -1.87 16.49
CA ASP A 16 10.39 -2.82 17.60
C ASP A 16 9.45 -2.42 18.77
N ASP A 17 8.66 -1.34 18.63
CA ASP A 17 7.67 -0.91 19.61
C ASP A 17 6.49 -1.90 19.67
N ALA A 18 5.99 -2.18 20.88
CA ALA A 18 4.96 -3.21 21.11
C ALA A 18 3.66 -2.98 20.32
N ASN A 19 3.34 -1.72 20.00
CA ASN A 19 2.14 -1.31 19.28
C ASN A 19 2.42 -0.93 17.81
N VAL A 20 3.56 -1.33 17.26
CA VAL A 20 3.94 -1.11 15.86
C VAL A 20 4.20 -2.46 15.19
N LEU A 21 3.43 -2.76 14.15
CA LEU A 21 3.72 -3.88 13.26
C LEU A 21 4.35 -3.34 11.97
N PHE A 22 5.67 -3.44 11.87
CA PHE A 22 6.38 -3.02 10.67
C PHE A 22 6.37 -4.14 9.63
N VAL A 23 5.89 -3.85 8.42
CA VAL A 23 5.75 -4.82 7.33
C VAL A 23 6.09 -4.20 5.98
N THR A 24 6.80 -4.94 5.12
CA THR A 24 7.04 -4.52 3.73
C THR A 24 6.07 -5.20 2.77
N TYR A 25 5.81 -4.53 1.64
CA TYR A 25 4.93 -5.06 0.61
C TYR A 25 5.47 -6.38 0.02
N GLU A 26 6.78 -6.47 -0.14
CA GLU A 26 7.48 -7.64 -0.67
C GLU A 26 7.30 -8.85 0.26
N GLN A 27 7.42 -8.64 1.58
CA GLN A 27 7.19 -9.68 2.57
C GLN A 27 5.73 -10.18 2.54
N LEU A 28 4.76 -9.26 2.47
CA LEU A 28 3.34 -9.60 2.30
C LEU A 28 3.11 -10.44 1.05
N LYS A 29 3.69 -10.04 -0.08
CA LYS A 29 3.55 -10.75 -1.36
C LYS A 29 4.23 -12.11 -1.36
N LYS A 30 5.33 -12.28 -0.62
CA LYS A 30 6.08 -13.54 -0.53
C LYS A 30 5.29 -14.63 0.21
N ASP A 31 4.62 -14.28 1.29
CA ASP A 31 3.78 -15.22 2.06
C ASP A 31 2.58 -14.51 2.69
N VAL A 32 1.54 -14.31 1.88
CA VAL A 32 0.31 -13.62 2.31
C VAL A 32 -0.33 -14.33 3.50
N ARG A 33 -0.32 -15.67 3.51
CA ARG A 33 -0.96 -16.46 4.57
C ARG A 33 -0.28 -16.25 5.91
N ALA A 34 1.04 -16.35 5.97
CA ALA A 34 1.78 -16.13 7.20
C ALA A 34 1.57 -14.70 7.71
N TRP A 35 1.54 -13.70 6.82
CA TRP A 35 1.33 -12.31 7.23
C TRP A 35 -0.09 -12.00 7.67
N VAL A 36 -1.13 -12.59 7.05
CA VAL A 36 -2.51 -12.48 7.56
C VAL A 36 -2.59 -12.99 8.99
N LEU A 37 -1.93 -14.10 9.28
CA LEU A 37 -1.91 -14.66 10.63
C LEU A 37 -1.13 -13.78 11.61
N LYS A 38 0.04 -13.26 11.21
CA LYS A 38 0.81 -12.31 12.03
C LYS A 38 0.03 -11.02 12.34
N ILE A 39 -0.67 -10.47 11.35
CA ILE A 39 -1.50 -9.28 11.54
C ILE A 39 -2.65 -9.60 12.49
N ALA A 40 -3.30 -10.77 12.34
CA ALA A 40 -4.36 -11.20 13.23
C ALA A 40 -3.85 -11.34 14.67
N ASP A 41 -2.72 -12.02 14.88
CA ASP A 41 -2.07 -12.17 16.20
C ASP A 41 -1.71 -10.79 16.80
N PHE A 42 -1.24 -9.85 15.98
CA PHE A 42 -0.89 -8.49 16.43
C PHE A 42 -2.11 -7.66 16.85
N ILE A 43 -3.26 -7.84 16.17
CA ILE A 43 -4.52 -7.19 16.58
C ILE A 43 -5.06 -7.83 17.88
N GLY A 44 -4.89 -9.15 18.02
CA GLY A 44 -5.23 -9.92 19.21
C GLY A 44 -5.11 -11.42 18.95
N GLU A 45 -4.50 -12.15 19.89
CA GLU A 45 -4.23 -13.59 19.77
C GLU A 45 -5.48 -14.41 19.45
N GLU A 46 -6.65 -14.00 19.95
CA GLU A 46 -7.91 -14.66 19.68
C GLU A 46 -8.33 -14.62 18.20
N TYR A 47 -7.92 -13.59 17.45
CA TYR A 47 -8.21 -13.48 16.02
C TYR A 47 -7.32 -14.41 15.22
N GLY A 48 -6.04 -14.49 15.57
CA GLY A 48 -5.12 -15.44 14.98
C GLY A 48 -5.56 -16.88 15.23
N GLN A 49 -5.94 -17.21 16.47
CA GLN A 49 -6.44 -18.54 16.83
C GLN A 49 -7.70 -18.90 16.03
N LYS A 50 -8.67 -17.99 15.91
CA LYS A 50 -9.88 -18.20 15.09
C LYS A 50 -9.58 -18.51 13.62
N LEU A 51 -8.51 -17.95 13.06
CA LEU A 51 -8.09 -18.23 11.68
C LEU A 51 -7.30 -19.54 11.56
N ARG A 52 -6.60 -19.97 12.61
CA ARG A 52 -5.88 -21.25 12.65
C ARG A 52 -6.82 -22.43 12.85
N ASP A 53 -7.85 -22.27 13.68
CA ASP A 53 -8.83 -23.31 13.99
C ASP A 53 -9.82 -23.57 12.84
N ASP A 54 -10.06 -22.57 12.00
CA ASP A 54 -11.01 -22.65 10.89
C ASP A 54 -10.31 -22.31 9.57
N SER A 55 -9.85 -23.35 8.89
CA SER A 55 -9.21 -23.21 7.57
C SER A 55 -10.12 -22.55 6.55
N GLY A 56 -11.44 -22.77 6.63
CA GLY A 56 -12.41 -22.16 5.72
C GLY A 56 -12.47 -20.64 5.88
N ARG A 57 -12.41 -20.13 7.13
CA ARG A 57 -12.31 -18.69 7.39
C ARG A 57 -11.03 -18.09 6.84
N LEU A 58 -9.89 -18.76 7.05
CA LEU A 58 -8.63 -18.27 6.53
C LEU A 58 -8.62 -18.24 5.00
N GLU A 59 -9.13 -19.28 4.32
CA GLU A 59 -9.26 -19.27 2.86
C GLU A 59 -10.22 -18.18 2.35
N ASN A 60 -11.32 -17.92 3.07
CA ASN A 60 -12.23 -16.83 2.73
C ASN A 60 -11.53 -15.47 2.84
N VAL A 61 -10.74 -15.23 3.89
CA VAL A 61 -9.95 -14.00 4.02
C VAL A 61 -8.96 -13.89 2.88
N LEU A 62 -8.17 -14.94 2.59
CA LEU A 62 -7.18 -14.97 1.51
C LEU A 62 -7.79 -14.71 0.14
N THR A 63 -8.97 -15.28 -0.11
CA THR A 63 -9.72 -15.05 -1.34
C THR A 63 -10.14 -13.59 -1.47
N ASN A 64 -10.73 -13.02 -0.43
CA ASN A 64 -11.23 -11.64 -0.44
C ASN A 64 -10.12 -10.60 -0.58
N ILE A 65 -8.95 -10.84 0.01
CA ILE A 65 -7.79 -9.93 -0.12
C ILE A 65 -6.94 -10.21 -1.36
N SER A 66 -7.34 -11.17 -2.21
CA SER A 66 -6.61 -11.46 -3.43
C SER A 66 -6.60 -10.24 -4.36
N ILE A 67 -5.53 -10.07 -5.14
CA ILE A 67 -5.45 -8.97 -6.14
C ILE A 67 -6.62 -9.02 -7.11
N LYS A 68 -7.09 -10.22 -7.47
CA LYS A 68 -8.25 -10.40 -8.33
C LYS A 68 -9.51 -9.78 -7.68
N SER A 69 -9.83 -10.22 -6.46
CA SER A 69 -11.01 -9.73 -5.74
C SER A 69 -10.93 -8.24 -5.43
N MET A 70 -9.75 -7.74 -5.04
CA MET A 70 -9.53 -6.30 -4.84
C MET A 70 -9.71 -5.52 -6.14
N ARG A 71 -9.25 -6.03 -7.29
CA ARG A 71 -9.43 -5.35 -8.58
C ARG A 71 -10.90 -5.25 -8.95
N GLU A 72 -11.64 -6.35 -8.79
CA GLU A 72 -13.08 -6.38 -9.08
C GLU A 72 -13.83 -5.41 -8.16
N CYS A 73 -13.68 -5.54 -6.84
CA CYS A 73 -14.47 -4.77 -5.87
C CYS A 73 -14.04 -3.29 -5.76
N VAL A 74 -12.75 -3.00 -5.66
CA VAL A 74 -12.26 -1.63 -5.36
C VAL A 74 -12.34 -0.74 -6.59
N ASN A 75 -12.02 -1.25 -7.78
CA ASN A 75 -12.08 -0.42 -8.99
C ASN A 75 -13.52 -0.08 -9.34
N GLU A 76 -14.45 -1.05 -9.22
CA GLU A 76 -15.89 -0.79 -9.40
C GLU A 76 -16.41 0.23 -8.37
N SER A 77 -16.04 0.08 -7.10
CA SER A 77 -16.46 1.01 -6.03
C SER A 77 -15.90 2.43 -6.24
N MET A 78 -14.65 2.56 -6.67
CA MET A 78 -14.02 3.85 -6.98
C MET A 78 -14.66 4.51 -8.20
N GLN A 79 -14.90 3.76 -9.27
CA GLN A 79 -15.61 4.25 -10.46
C GLN A 79 -17.02 4.73 -10.09
N THR A 80 -17.78 3.93 -9.34
CA THR A 80 -19.12 4.28 -8.88
C THR A 80 -19.10 5.55 -8.02
N SER A 81 -18.14 5.69 -7.11
CA SER A 81 -18.02 6.87 -6.25
C SER A 81 -17.70 8.14 -7.04
N ILE A 82 -16.84 8.03 -8.06
CA ILE A 82 -16.54 9.12 -9.00
C ILE A 82 -17.81 9.48 -9.79
N ASP A 83 -18.51 8.50 -10.34
CA ASP A 83 -19.73 8.70 -11.12
C ASP A 83 -20.83 9.35 -10.28
N VAL A 84 -21.03 8.93 -9.03
CA VAL A 84 -21.97 9.56 -8.10
C VAL A 84 -21.57 11.00 -7.82
N LEU A 85 -20.30 11.28 -7.54
CA LEU A 85 -19.81 12.65 -7.31
C LEU A 85 -19.99 13.55 -8.54
N GLN A 86 -19.84 13.01 -9.75
CA GLN A 86 -20.00 13.74 -11.00
C GLN A 86 -21.48 13.95 -11.38
N THR A 87 -22.32 12.93 -11.18
CA THR A 87 -23.71 12.91 -11.67
C THR A 87 -24.70 13.44 -10.64
N ALA A 88 -24.57 13.08 -9.36
CA ALA A 88 -25.53 13.43 -8.31
C ALA A 88 -25.48 14.92 -7.93
N PHE A 89 -24.38 15.61 -8.24
CA PHE A 89 -24.23 17.01 -7.90
C PHE A 89 -24.53 17.99 -9.02
N GLY A 90 -24.79 17.57 -10.26
CA GLY A 90 -25.33 18.46 -11.32
C GLY A 90 -24.61 19.82 -11.45
N GLY A 91 -23.32 19.90 -11.12
CA GLY A 91 -22.53 21.13 -11.06
C GLY A 91 -22.53 21.92 -9.73
N LYS A 92 -23.37 21.59 -8.75
CA LYS A 92 -23.39 22.19 -7.39
C LYS A 92 -22.89 21.19 -6.33
N VAL A 93 -21.60 21.33 -6.02
CA VAL A 93 -20.89 20.51 -5.03
C VAL A 93 -21.29 20.94 -3.60
N PRO A 94 -21.70 20.04 -2.69
CA PRO A 94 -22.00 20.38 -1.31
C PRO A 94 -20.74 20.80 -0.55
N LYS A 95 -20.94 21.63 0.48
CA LYS A 95 -19.85 22.18 1.30
C LYS A 95 -18.92 21.12 1.92
N TRP A 96 -19.44 19.95 2.30
CA TRP A 96 -18.60 18.87 2.84
C TRP A 96 -17.69 18.22 1.78
N VAL A 97 -18.11 18.23 0.51
CA VAL A 97 -17.27 17.79 -0.62
C VAL A 97 -16.24 18.87 -0.97
N GLU A 98 -16.56 20.17 -0.84
CA GLU A 98 -15.55 21.23 -0.92
C GLU A 98 -14.49 21.10 0.17
N LEU A 99 -14.90 20.79 1.41
CA LEU A 99 -13.97 20.53 2.51
C LEU A 99 -13.09 19.30 2.24
N LEU A 100 -13.65 18.26 1.62
CA LEU A 100 -12.87 17.11 1.16
C LEU A 100 -11.85 17.52 0.09
N LYS A 101 -12.23 18.33 -0.91
CA LYS A 101 -11.30 18.87 -1.92
C LYS A 101 -10.16 19.67 -1.29
N VAL A 102 -10.44 20.47 -0.27
CA VAL A 102 -9.42 21.23 0.47
C VAL A 102 -8.50 20.30 1.26
N ALA A 103 -9.05 19.29 1.95
CA ALA A 103 -8.29 18.36 2.77
C ALA A 103 -7.39 17.42 1.94
N VAL A 104 -7.88 16.97 0.78
CA VAL A 104 -7.19 16.03 -0.11
C VAL A 104 -6.31 16.78 -1.15
N GLY A 105 -6.48 18.10 -1.26
CA GLY A 105 -5.82 18.96 -2.25
C GLY A 105 -6.66 19.07 -3.53
N ALA A 106 -7.05 20.30 -3.89
CA ALA A 106 -7.96 20.56 -5.02
C ALA A 106 -7.46 19.94 -6.34
N GLU A 107 -6.14 19.94 -6.55
CA GLU A 107 -5.49 19.37 -7.73
C GLU A 107 -5.64 17.85 -7.84
N ALA A 108 -5.74 17.13 -6.71
CA ALA A 108 -5.97 15.69 -6.66
C ALA A 108 -7.43 15.33 -6.98
N CYS A 109 -8.36 16.27 -6.80
CA CYS A 109 -9.77 16.10 -7.15
C CYS A 109 -10.10 16.58 -8.58
N GLU A 110 -9.27 17.43 -9.18
CA GLU A 110 -9.46 17.94 -10.55
C GLU A 110 -8.87 17.02 -11.62
N LYS A 111 -7.78 16.30 -11.31
CA LYS A 111 -7.27 15.26 -12.22
C LYS A 111 -8.24 14.08 -12.15
N PRO A 112 -8.87 13.68 -13.28
CA PRO A 112 -9.64 12.44 -13.27
C PRO A 112 -8.71 11.32 -12.81
N MET A 113 -9.14 10.52 -11.83
CA MET A 113 -8.47 9.26 -11.53
C MET A 113 -8.48 8.45 -12.83
N SER A 114 -7.38 8.49 -13.57
CA SER A 114 -7.27 7.81 -14.84
C SER A 114 -6.64 6.43 -14.60
N GLY A 115 -7.38 5.40 -14.98
CA GLY A 115 -7.00 4.02 -14.81
C GLY A 115 -7.47 3.38 -13.49
N ASP A 116 -7.13 2.11 -13.35
CA ASP A 116 -7.50 1.28 -12.22
C ASP A 116 -6.73 1.66 -10.94
N PHE A 117 -7.43 1.76 -9.81
CA PHE A 117 -6.81 1.95 -8.51
C PHE A 117 -5.94 0.74 -8.15
N VAL A 118 -6.51 -0.47 -8.28
CA VAL A 118 -5.78 -1.73 -8.15
C VAL A 118 -5.24 -2.13 -9.53
N ARG A 119 -3.96 -1.82 -9.76
CA ARG A 119 -3.23 -2.18 -11.00
C ARG A 119 -2.73 -3.64 -10.98
N LYS A 120 -1.41 -3.85 -11.14
CA LYS A 120 -0.78 -5.16 -11.36
C LYS A 120 -0.59 -5.97 -10.08
N GLY A 121 -0.23 -5.31 -8.97
CA GLY A 121 0.03 -5.99 -7.69
C GLY A 121 1.24 -6.93 -7.72
N VAL A 122 2.30 -6.54 -8.44
CA VAL A 122 3.53 -7.33 -8.64
C VAL A 122 4.75 -6.57 -8.13
N VAL A 123 5.73 -7.30 -7.60
CA VAL A 123 7.01 -6.77 -7.14
C VAL A 123 7.98 -6.72 -8.33
N GLY A 124 8.78 -5.66 -8.42
CA GLY A 124 9.83 -5.56 -9.44
C GLY A 124 9.41 -4.98 -10.80
N ASP A 125 8.16 -4.51 -10.96
CA ASP A 125 7.69 -3.92 -12.24
C ASP A 125 8.48 -2.67 -12.64
N TRP A 126 9.21 -2.04 -11.72
CA TRP A 126 10.06 -0.87 -11.98
C TRP A 126 11.05 -1.10 -13.14
N ARG A 127 11.49 -2.36 -13.35
CA ARG A 127 12.40 -2.74 -14.45
C ARG A 127 11.82 -2.44 -15.84
N ASN A 128 10.50 -2.40 -15.95
CA ASN A 128 9.81 -2.11 -17.21
C ASN A 128 9.64 -0.61 -17.47
N HIS A 129 9.96 0.26 -16.49
CA HIS A 129 9.70 1.69 -16.56
C HIS A 129 10.95 2.55 -16.44
N PHE A 130 12.02 2.04 -15.82
CA PHE A 130 13.23 2.80 -15.55
C PHE A 130 14.33 2.46 -16.56
N SER A 131 14.98 3.49 -17.11
CA SER A 131 16.24 3.33 -17.84
C SER A 131 17.39 3.04 -16.87
N GLU A 132 18.49 2.49 -17.37
CA GLU A 132 19.69 2.20 -16.56
C GLU A 132 20.21 3.42 -15.80
N ASP A 133 20.21 4.60 -16.43
CA ASP A 133 20.66 5.83 -15.78
C ASP A 133 19.71 6.30 -14.68
N GLN A 134 18.39 6.07 -14.85
CA GLN A 134 17.42 6.35 -13.78
C GLN A 134 17.61 5.38 -12.60
N VAL A 135 17.92 4.10 -12.88
CA VAL A 135 18.23 3.11 -11.84
C VAL A 135 19.47 3.51 -11.06
N LYS A 136 20.58 3.87 -11.75
CA LYS A 136 21.81 4.33 -11.09
C LYS A 136 21.57 5.54 -10.18
N ARG A 137 20.78 6.51 -10.64
CA ARG A 137 20.41 7.69 -9.84
C ARG A 137 19.57 7.31 -8.61
N LEU A 138 18.66 6.34 -8.76
CA LEU A 138 17.84 5.85 -7.67
C LEU A 138 18.68 5.11 -6.63
N GLN A 139 19.58 4.21 -7.05
CA GLN A 139 20.51 3.51 -6.16
C GLN A 139 21.35 4.49 -5.33
N LYS A 140 22.00 5.45 -6.01
CA LYS A 140 22.78 6.48 -5.33
C LYS A 140 21.93 7.25 -4.29
N ARG A 141 20.67 7.55 -4.62
CA ARG A 141 19.76 8.23 -3.69
C ARG A 141 19.39 7.35 -2.50
N ILE A 142 19.12 6.06 -2.71
CA ILE A 142 18.84 5.09 -1.65
C ILE A 142 20.04 4.98 -0.71
N GLU A 143 21.24 4.78 -1.25
CA GLU A 143 22.49 4.71 -0.48
C GLU A 143 22.72 5.99 0.34
N GLU A 144 22.55 7.17 -0.27
CA GLU A 144 22.72 8.46 0.42
C GLU A 144 21.72 8.63 1.57
N LYS A 145 20.44 8.30 1.32
CA LYS A 145 19.37 8.53 2.28
C LYS A 145 19.33 7.51 3.41
N THR A 146 19.74 6.28 3.17
CA THR A 146 19.71 5.21 4.17
C THR A 146 21.04 5.02 4.89
N ARG A 147 22.06 5.82 4.52
CA ARG A 147 23.40 5.76 5.11
C ARG A 147 23.36 5.83 6.63
N GLY A 148 24.01 4.87 7.27
CA GLY A 148 24.09 4.79 8.73
C GLY A 148 22.90 4.10 9.39
N SER A 149 21.94 3.58 8.62
CA SER A 149 20.90 2.68 9.10
C SER A 149 21.00 1.31 8.43
N ASN A 150 20.34 0.32 9.00
CA ASN A 150 20.20 -1.03 8.44
C ASN A 150 18.83 -1.26 7.81
N VAL A 151 18.10 -0.17 7.47
CA VAL A 151 16.74 -0.26 6.89
C VAL A 151 16.70 -1.09 5.61
N MET A 152 17.79 -1.10 4.84
CA MET A 152 17.88 -1.87 3.60
C MET A 152 17.97 -3.39 3.82
N ASP A 153 18.27 -3.85 5.05
CA ASP A 153 18.22 -5.27 5.41
C ASP A 153 16.83 -5.88 5.23
N LEU A 154 15.78 -5.05 5.28
CA LEU A 154 14.40 -5.45 5.02
C LEU A 154 14.21 -6.06 3.61
N TRP A 155 15.09 -5.69 2.66
CA TRP A 155 15.02 -6.11 1.26
C TRP A 155 16.24 -6.90 0.79
N LYS A 156 17.09 -7.39 1.69
CA LYS A 156 18.28 -8.18 1.35
C LYS A 156 18.00 -9.43 0.49
N ASP A 157 16.81 -10.00 0.62
CA ASP A 157 16.36 -11.19 -0.10
C ASP A 157 15.49 -10.84 -1.33
N VAL A 158 15.42 -9.55 -1.70
CA VAL A 158 14.62 -9.06 -2.83
C VAL A 158 15.53 -8.31 -3.78
N ASP A 159 15.36 -8.55 -5.08
CA ASP A 159 16.08 -7.90 -6.15
C ASP A 159 15.55 -6.46 -6.39
N ILE A 160 15.84 -5.59 -5.42
CA ILE A 160 15.62 -4.14 -5.44
C ILE A 160 16.94 -3.47 -5.83
N PRO A 161 16.95 -2.30 -6.49
CA PRO A 161 18.18 -1.54 -6.66
C PRO A 161 18.69 -1.12 -5.28
N HIS A 162 19.68 -1.83 -4.77
CA HIS A 162 20.51 -1.40 -3.64
C HIS A 162 21.82 -0.82 -4.17
#